data_AF-A0A954UBP4-F1
#
_entry.id   AF-A0A954UBP4-F1
#
_cell.length_a   1.000
_cell.length_b   1.000
_cell.length_c   1.000
_cell.angle_alpha   90.00
_cell.angle_beta   90.00
_cell.angle_gamma   90.00
#
_symmetry.space_group_name_H-M   'P 1'
#
loop_
_entity.id
_entity.type
_entity.pdbx_description
1 polymer ?
#
loop_
_entity_poly.entity_id
_entity_poly.type
_entity_poly.pdbx_seq_one_letter_code
_entity_poly.pdbx_strand_id
1 'polypeptide(L)'
;MGRGGANSLTIESARALADECATLQPVPTNVLICLQTLFWPEPQRWNTDLNLALARKLIATAPRDASYWNTLASVHVAAEQWDDAIQLVQHAMQLRETPSTYDCLLMVVCHRKLGHSEEAQTWLERLRTSSPQEFVDDPVIQRFLRSDVAVE
;
A
#
# COMPACT_ATOMS: atom_id res chain seq x y z
N MET A 1 31.68 17.17 16.98
CA MET A 1 30.46 17.70 16.34
C MET A 1 30.59 17.55 14.83
N GLY A 2 29.56 17.06 14.14
CA GLY A 2 29.48 17.12 12.68
C GLY A 2 29.06 15.83 11.98
N ARG A 3 27.83 15.37 12.21
CA ARG A 3 27.08 14.55 11.23
C ARG A 3 25.63 15.01 11.28
N GLY A 4 25.22 15.80 10.30
CA GLY A 4 23.89 16.39 10.24
C GLY A 4 23.62 16.90 8.83
N GLY A 5 23.73 16.00 7.86
CA GLY A 5 23.52 16.29 6.44
C GLY A 5 23.10 15.02 5.73
N ALA A 6 21.85 14.63 5.92
CA ALA A 6 21.22 13.57 5.16
C ALA A 6 19.78 13.99 4.84
N ASN A 7 19.64 14.56 3.64
CA ASN A 7 18.45 14.55 2.79
C ASN A 7 17.10 14.67 3.48
N SER A 8 16.72 15.91 3.77
CA SER A 8 15.31 16.31 3.73
C SER A 8 14.80 16.19 2.29
N LEU A 9 14.25 15.02 1.93
CA LEU A 9 13.39 14.90 0.75
C LEU A 9 12.19 15.82 0.96
N THR A 10 12.22 17.00 0.34
CA THR A 10 11.10 17.95 0.42
C THR A 10 9.95 17.46 -0.47
N ILE A 11 8.73 17.95 -0.22
CA ILE A 11 7.54 17.68 -1.04
C ILE A 11 7.81 17.95 -2.54
N GLU A 12 8.66 18.93 -2.85
CA GLU A 12 9.09 19.22 -4.22
C GLU A 12 9.98 18.12 -4.82
N SER A 13 10.85 17.50 -4.03
CA SER A 13 11.66 16.36 -4.47
C SER A 13 10.80 15.12 -4.72
N ALA A 14 9.77 14.89 -3.91
CA ALA A 14 8.81 13.80 -4.14
C ALA A 14 7.97 14.03 -5.40
N ARG A 15 7.56 15.28 -5.67
CA ARG A 15 6.88 15.67 -6.92
C ARG A 15 7.78 15.49 -8.15
N ALA A 16 9.04 15.94 -8.05
CA ALA A 16 10.03 15.77 -9.11
C ALA A 16 10.32 14.30 -9.39
N LEU A 17 10.46 13.47 -8.36
CA LEU A 17 10.62 12.01 -8.53
C LEU A 17 9.37 11.36 -9.14
N ALA A 18 8.17 11.79 -8.76
CA ALA A 18 6.93 11.23 -9.33
C ALA A 18 6.77 11.60 -10.82
N ASP A 19 7.15 12.81 -11.20
CA ASP A 19 7.16 13.27 -12.61
C ASP A 19 8.31 12.61 -13.41
N GLU A 20 9.47 12.37 -12.79
CA GLU A 20 10.62 11.68 -13.39
C GLU A 20 10.34 10.16 -13.57
N CYS A 21 9.74 9.51 -12.58
CA CYS A 21 9.29 8.11 -12.65
C CYS A 21 8.17 7.90 -13.67
N ALA A 22 7.36 8.92 -13.98
CA ALA A 22 6.40 8.86 -15.07
C ALA A 22 7.07 8.78 -16.47
N THR A 23 8.35 9.17 -16.58
CA THR A 23 9.11 9.17 -17.84
C THR A 23 10.06 7.99 -18.00
N LEU A 24 10.35 7.24 -16.92
CA LEU A 24 11.23 6.08 -16.92
C LEU A 24 10.39 4.80 -16.75
N GLN A 25 10.44 3.92 -17.76
CA GLN A 25 9.83 2.59 -17.76
C GLN A 25 10.04 1.81 -16.42
N PRO A 26 9.10 0.91 -16.06
CA PRO A 26 8.20 1.03 -14.92
C PRO A 26 8.81 0.49 -13.62
N VAL A 27 9.27 1.36 -12.74
CA VAL A 27 8.95 1.14 -11.32
C VAL A 27 7.68 1.96 -11.13
N PRO A 28 6.50 1.34 -11.17
CA PRO A 28 5.30 2.13 -11.28
C PRO A 28 5.18 2.93 -9.97
N THR A 29 4.89 4.23 -10.08
CA THR A 29 4.82 5.18 -8.96
C THR A 29 3.89 4.69 -7.84
N ASN A 30 2.96 3.78 -8.17
CA ASN A 30 2.14 3.00 -7.24
C ASN A 30 2.95 2.16 -6.23
N VAL A 31 4.06 1.51 -6.64
CA VAL A 31 4.89 0.66 -5.77
C VAL A 31 5.64 1.51 -4.76
N LEU A 32 6.17 2.67 -5.17
CA LEU A 32 6.85 3.58 -4.24
C LEU A 32 5.88 4.16 -3.21
N ILE A 33 4.69 4.61 -3.64
CA ILE A 33 3.65 5.07 -2.72
C ILE A 33 3.24 3.93 -1.79
N CYS A 34 2.92 2.74 -2.29
CA CYS A 34 2.53 1.58 -1.46
C CYS A 34 3.63 1.15 -0.49
N LEU A 35 4.90 1.13 -0.90
CA LEU A 35 6.00 0.72 -0.02
C LEU A 35 6.29 1.76 1.06
N GLN A 36 6.30 3.05 0.71
CA GLN A 36 6.40 4.14 1.68
C GLN A 36 5.24 4.14 2.66
N THR A 37 4.10 3.65 2.19
CA THR A 37 2.84 3.74 2.90
C THR A 37 2.60 2.62 3.90
N LEU A 38 2.79 1.38 3.45
CA LEU A 38 2.48 0.18 4.23
C LEU A 38 3.67 -0.29 5.08
N PHE A 39 4.90 0.01 4.66
CA PHE A 39 6.10 -0.63 5.20
C PHE A 39 7.10 0.32 5.87
N TRP A 40 6.94 1.64 5.73
CA TRP A 40 7.84 2.59 6.36
C TRP A 40 7.30 3.10 7.71
N PRO A 41 8.03 2.88 8.83
CA PRO A 41 7.51 3.06 10.20
C PRO A 41 7.57 4.50 10.74
N GLU A 42 7.83 5.52 9.91
CA GLU A 42 7.90 6.91 10.36
C GLU A 42 6.65 7.72 9.98
N PRO A 43 5.61 7.74 10.83
CA PRO A 43 4.37 8.46 10.55
C PRO A 43 4.56 9.98 10.39
N GLN A 44 5.68 10.56 10.88
CA GLN A 44 5.94 12.00 10.76
C GLN A 44 6.26 12.48 9.34
N ARG A 45 6.43 11.56 8.36
CA ARG A 45 6.72 11.92 6.95
C ARG A 45 5.56 11.64 5.99
N TRP A 46 4.44 11.15 6.51
CA TRP A 46 3.28 10.84 5.70
C TRP A 46 2.50 12.11 5.33
N ASN A 47 2.43 12.44 4.04
CA ASN A 47 1.54 13.50 3.54
C ASN A 47 0.34 12.86 2.83
N THR A 48 -0.75 12.63 3.59
CA THR A 48 -1.98 11.99 3.10
C THR A 48 -2.56 12.75 1.92
N ASP A 49 -2.57 14.08 1.98
CA ASP A 49 -3.20 14.93 0.97
C ASP A 49 -2.46 14.83 -0.37
N LEU A 50 -1.12 14.85 -0.33
CA LEU A 50 -0.29 14.65 -1.52
C LEU A 50 -0.48 13.26 -2.11
N ASN A 51 -0.44 12.22 -1.27
CA ASN A 51 -0.58 10.84 -1.73
C ASN A 51 -1.97 10.58 -2.32
N LEU A 52 -3.01 11.15 -1.72
CA LEU A 52 -4.38 11.09 -2.21
C LEU A 52 -4.51 11.79 -3.58
N ALA A 53 -3.92 12.98 -3.72
CA ALA A 53 -3.93 13.72 -4.98
C ALA A 53 -3.20 12.96 -6.10
N LEU A 54 -2.04 12.38 -5.79
CA LEU A 54 -1.27 11.56 -6.74
C LEU A 54 -2.03 10.29 -7.14
N ALA A 55 -2.61 9.55 -6.19
CA ALA A 55 -3.39 8.35 -6.47
C ALA A 55 -4.60 8.66 -7.36
N ARG A 56 -5.31 9.76 -7.12
CA ARG A 56 -6.42 10.21 -7.98
C ARG A 56 -5.95 10.59 -9.38
N LYS A 57 -4.80 11.24 -9.52
CA LYS A 57 -4.20 11.56 -10.82
C LYS A 57 -3.86 10.28 -11.61
N LEU A 58 -3.28 9.27 -10.95
CA LEU A 58 -2.98 7.98 -11.59
C LEU A 58 -4.26 7.30 -12.11
N ILE A 59 -5.30 7.22 -11.28
CA ILE A 59 -6.61 6.68 -11.69
C ILE A 59 -7.19 7.46 -12.88
N ALA A 60 -7.07 8.79 -12.90
CA ALA A 60 -7.54 9.58 -14.03
C ALA A 60 -6.78 9.28 -15.34
N THR A 61 -5.49 8.92 -15.27
CA THR A 61 -4.69 8.55 -16.45
C THR A 61 -5.01 7.15 -16.99
N ALA A 62 -5.27 6.17 -16.12
CA ALA A 62 -5.68 4.84 -16.53
C ALA A 62 -6.71 4.26 -15.55
N PRO A 63 -8.02 4.57 -15.73
CA PRO A 63 -9.05 4.18 -14.77
C PRO A 63 -9.32 2.67 -14.72
N ARG A 64 -8.87 1.93 -15.75
CA ARG A 64 -9.00 0.47 -15.83
C ARG A 64 -7.77 -0.26 -15.27
N ASP A 65 -6.72 0.47 -14.89
CA ASP A 65 -5.56 -0.14 -14.24
C ASP A 65 -5.86 -0.35 -12.76
N ALA A 66 -6.10 -1.60 -12.41
CA ALA A 66 -6.44 -2.02 -11.06
C ALA A 66 -5.33 -1.68 -10.03
N SER A 67 -4.08 -1.55 -10.46
CA SER A 67 -2.97 -1.22 -9.56
C SER A 67 -3.05 0.20 -9.02
N TYR A 68 -3.69 1.13 -9.72
CA TYR A 68 -3.86 2.52 -9.26
C TYR A 68 -4.94 2.65 -8.19
N TRP A 69 -5.96 1.80 -8.27
CA TRP A 69 -6.96 1.67 -7.21
C TRP A 69 -6.37 1.08 -5.93
N ASN A 70 -5.40 0.16 -6.04
CA ASN A 70 -4.64 -0.35 -4.89
C ASN A 70 -3.78 0.73 -4.24
N THR A 71 -3.19 1.63 -5.03
CA THR A 71 -2.48 2.80 -4.50
C THR A 71 -3.41 3.70 -3.71
N LEU A 72 -4.61 3.97 -4.23
CA LEU A 72 -5.57 4.77 -3.49
C LEU A 72 -5.99 4.04 -2.20
N ALA A 73 -6.25 2.74 -2.27
CA ALA A 73 -6.57 1.94 -1.10
C ALA A 73 -5.46 1.96 -0.04
N SER A 74 -4.18 1.88 -0.43
CA SER A 74 -3.07 1.92 0.52
C SER A 74 -2.98 3.28 1.23
N VAL A 75 -3.27 4.37 0.54
CA VAL A 75 -3.39 5.70 1.15
C VAL A 75 -4.51 5.74 2.20
N HIS A 76 -5.66 5.12 1.91
CA HIS A 76 -6.75 4.98 2.88
C HIS A 76 -6.36 4.08 4.07
N VAL A 77 -5.64 2.97 3.84
CA VAL A 77 -5.12 2.09 4.89
C VAL A 77 -4.26 2.86 5.88
N ALA A 78 -3.34 3.70 5.40
CA ALA A 78 -2.49 4.47 6.31
C ALA A 78 -3.17 5.68 6.93
N ALA A 79 -4.25 6.18 6.32
CA ALA A 79 -5.16 7.12 6.96
C ALA A 79 -6.11 6.44 7.97
N GLU A 80 -5.95 5.12 8.21
CA GLU A 80 -6.80 4.29 9.06
C GLU A 80 -8.27 4.24 8.63
N GLN A 81 -8.54 4.51 7.35
CA GLN A 81 -9.86 4.47 6.72
C GLN A 81 -10.11 3.07 6.14
N TRP A 82 -10.27 2.08 7.01
CA TRP A 82 -10.27 0.67 6.64
C TRP A 82 -11.41 0.26 5.72
N ASP A 83 -12.65 0.72 6.00
CA ASP A 83 -13.81 0.39 5.17
C ASP A 83 -13.71 0.98 3.75
N ASP A 84 -13.24 2.23 3.64
CA ASP A 84 -13.00 2.88 2.35
C ASP A 84 -11.91 2.15 1.55
N ALA A 85 -10.84 1.73 2.23
CA ALA A 85 -9.78 0.94 1.62
C ALA A 85 -10.32 -0.39 1.07
N ILE A 86 -11.18 -1.10 1.82
CA ILE A 86 -11.80 -2.35 1.36
C ILE A 86 -12.61 -2.12 0.08
N GLN A 87 -13.43 -1.06 0.03
CA GLN A 87 -14.24 -0.76 -1.17
C GLN A 87 -13.35 -0.51 -2.41
N LEU A 88 -12.25 0.21 -2.22
CA LEU A 88 -11.29 0.50 -3.29
C LEU A 88 -10.57 -0.76 -3.77
N VAL A 89 -10.17 -1.65 -2.85
CA VAL A 89 -9.56 -2.94 -3.21
C VAL A 89 -10.57 -3.84 -3.93
N GLN A 90 -11.82 -3.90 -3.46
CA GLN A 90 -12.87 -4.64 -4.14
C GLN A 90 -13.12 -4.12 -5.55
N HIS A 91 -13.10 -2.80 -5.75
CA HIS A 91 -13.18 -2.22 -7.08
C HIS A 91 -11.98 -2.62 -7.95
N ALA A 92 -10.77 -2.57 -7.40
CA ALA A 92 -9.57 -3.03 -8.10
C ALA A 92 -9.66 -4.51 -8.51
N MET A 93 -10.25 -5.36 -7.65
CA MET A 93 -10.48 -6.77 -7.95
C MET A 93 -11.53 -6.96 -9.07
N GLN A 94 -12.53 -6.08 -9.20
CA GLN A 94 -13.51 -6.15 -10.30
C GLN A 94 -12.90 -5.82 -11.67
N LEU A 95 -11.80 -5.07 -11.70
CA LEU A 95 -11.10 -4.67 -12.92
C LEU A 95 -10.14 -5.74 -13.47
N ARG A 96 -9.92 -6.83 -12.71
CA ARG A 96 -9.01 -7.92 -13.06
C ARG A 96 -9.68 -9.28 -12.88
N GLU A 97 -9.19 -10.31 -13.57
CA GLU A 97 -9.77 -11.65 -13.46
C GLU A 97 -9.39 -12.34 -12.14
N THR A 98 -8.20 -12.04 -11.62
CA THR A 98 -7.67 -12.66 -10.40
C THR A 98 -7.12 -11.61 -9.44
N PRO A 99 -7.43 -11.71 -8.12
CA PRO A 99 -6.80 -10.88 -7.12
C PRO A 99 -5.27 -10.99 -7.16
N SER A 100 -4.58 -9.87 -7.09
CA SER A 100 -3.14 -9.83 -6.90
C SER A 100 -2.75 -10.05 -5.44
N THR A 101 -1.49 -10.42 -5.24
CA THR A 101 -0.82 -10.44 -3.93
C THR A 101 -1.08 -9.18 -3.10
N TYR A 102 -1.06 -8.00 -3.72
CA TYR A 102 -1.30 -6.73 -3.03
C TYR A 102 -2.76 -6.56 -2.60
N ASP A 103 -3.71 -7.01 -3.41
CA ASP A 103 -5.13 -6.98 -3.04
C ASP A 103 -5.37 -7.86 -1.80
N CYS A 104 -4.82 -9.08 -1.82
CA CYS A 104 -4.91 -10.01 -0.70
C CYS A 104 -4.26 -9.42 0.56
N LEU A 105 -3.08 -8.81 0.45
CA LEU A 105 -2.41 -8.17 1.59
C LEU A 105 -3.26 -7.04 2.18
N LEU A 106 -3.75 -6.11 1.35
CA LEU A 106 -4.59 -5.00 1.81
C LEU A 106 -5.86 -5.48 2.50
N MET A 107 -6.50 -6.53 1.96
CA MET A 107 -7.68 -7.13 2.59
C MET A 107 -7.35 -7.73 3.97
N VAL A 108 -6.23 -8.45 4.10
CA VAL A 108 -5.77 -8.95 5.41
C VAL A 108 -5.59 -7.80 6.39
N VAL A 109 -4.92 -6.72 5.97
CA VAL A 109 -4.69 -5.55 6.83
C VAL A 109 -6.00 -4.95 7.31
N CYS A 110 -6.91 -4.64 6.39
CA CYS A 110 -8.16 -3.94 6.73
C CYS A 110 -9.07 -4.81 7.60
N HIS A 111 -9.24 -6.09 7.25
CA HIS A 111 -10.09 -6.99 8.05
C HIS A 111 -9.54 -7.21 9.45
N ARG A 112 -8.21 -7.31 9.63
CA ARG A 112 -7.61 -7.40 10.97
C ARG A 112 -7.84 -6.16 11.80
N LYS A 113 -7.65 -4.97 11.21
CA LYS A 113 -7.87 -3.69 11.90
C LYS A 113 -9.32 -3.48 12.30
N LEU A 114 -10.27 -4.03 11.53
CA LEU A 114 -11.70 -4.02 11.85
C LEU A 114 -12.12 -5.14 12.82
N GLY A 115 -11.23 -6.09 13.17
CA GLY A 115 -11.57 -7.25 14.02
C GLY A 115 -12.32 -8.38 13.30
N HIS A 116 -12.38 -8.33 11.97
CA HIS A 116 -12.98 -9.35 11.09
C HIS A 116 -12.02 -10.53 10.91
N SER A 117 -11.82 -11.31 11.98
CA SER A 117 -10.81 -12.37 12.05
C SER A 117 -11.02 -13.51 11.03
N GLU A 118 -12.25 -13.86 10.72
CA GLU A 118 -12.57 -14.95 9.77
C GLU A 118 -12.23 -14.54 8.33
N GLU A 119 -12.62 -13.33 7.93
CA GLU A 119 -12.31 -12.77 6.62
C GLU A 119 -10.81 -12.53 6.46
N ALA A 120 -10.16 -11.99 7.50
CA ALA A 120 -8.71 -11.81 7.52
C ALA A 120 -7.97 -13.13 7.30
N GLN A 121 -8.41 -14.21 7.95
CA GLN A 121 -7.81 -15.53 7.80
C GLN A 121 -8.02 -16.09 6.39
N THR A 122 -9.21 -15.92 5.82
CA THR A 122 -9.52 -16.32 4.45
C THR A 122 -8.61 -15.63 3.45
N TRP A 123 -8.41 -14.31 3.59
CA TRP A 123 -7.52 -13.55 2.72
C TRP A 123 -6.04 -13.88 2.94
N LEU A 124 -5.65 -14.23 4.16
CA LEU A 124 -4.29 -14.66 4.47
C LEU A 124 -3.94 -16.01 3.84
N GLU A 125 -4.88 -16.96 3.83
CA GLU A 125 -4.71 -18.25 3.16
C GLU A 125 -4.57 -18.08 1.66
N ARG A 126 -5.39 -17.19 1.07
CA ARG A 126 -5.25 -16.81 -0.34
C ARG A 126 -3.89 -16.20 -0.61
N LEU A 127 -3.45 -15.22 0.20
CA LEU A 127 -2.13 -14.60 0.08
C LEU A 127 -1.02 -15.66 0.07
N ARG A 128 -1.05 -16.62 1.01
CA ARG A 128 -0.05 -17.70 1.09
C ARG A 128 -0.05 -18.64 -0.11
N THR A 129 -1.20 -18.84 -0.74
CA THR A 129 -1.35 -19.77 -1.87
C THR A 129 -1.02 -19.10 -3.21
N SER A 130 -1.39 -17.83 -3.38
CA SER A 130 -1.25 -17.11 -4.66
C SER A 130 0.08 -16.36 -4.80
N SER A 131 0.81 -16.16 -3.72
CA SER A 131 2.02 -15.32 -3.70
C SER A 131 3.29 -16.15 -3.62
N PRO A 132 4.41 -15.67 -4.21
CA PRO A 132 5.71 -16.30 -4.03
C PRO A 132 6.04 -16.44 -2.55
N GLN A 133 6.55 -17.61 -2.15
CA GLN A 133 6.90 -17.89 -0.77
C GLN A 133 7.89 -16.86 -0.20
N GLU A 134 8.83 -16.39 -1.03
CA GLU A 134 9.79 -15.33 -0.69
C GLU A 134 9.13 -14.02 -0.24
N PHE A 135 8.01 -13.64 -0.86
CA PHE A 135 7.25 -12.45 -0.47
C PHE A 135 6.57 -12.65 0.89
N VAL A 136 5.99 -13.83 1.11
CA VAL A 136 5.30 -14.16 2.36
C VAL A 136 6.28 -14.27 3.52
N ASP A 137 7.50 -14.74 3.26
CA ASP A 137 8.56 -14.91 4.26
C ASP A 137 9.37 -13.64 4.53
N ASP A 138 9.14 -12.56 3.77
CA ASP A 138 9.79 -11.28 4.01
C ASP A 138 9.58 -10.84 5.48
N PRO A 139 10.64 -10.49 6.22
CA PRO A 139 10.54 -10.15 7.65
C PRO A 139 9.59 -8.98 7.94
N VAL A 140 9.46 -8.02 7.02
CA VAL A 140 8.54 -6.89 7.15
C VAL A 140 7.11 -7.38 7.01
N ILE A 141 6.84 -8.21 6.01
CA ILE A 141 5.53 -8.86 5.81
C ILE A 141 5.19 -9.74 7.00
N GLN A 142 6.11 -10.58 7.46
CA GLN A 142 5.92 -11.42 8.64
C GLN A 142 5.66 -10.62 9.91
N ARG A 143 6.37 -9.50 10.13
CA ARG A 143 6.11 -8.64 11.29
C ARG A 143 4.71 -8.03 11.24
N PHE A 144 4.27 -7.63 10.06
CA PHE A 144 2.93 -7.10 9.84
C PHE A 144 1.84 -8.17 10.00
N LEU A 145 2.07 -9.38 9.49
CA LEU A 145 1.15 -10.53 9.63
C LEU A 145 1.13 -11.11 11.06
N ARG A 146 2.16 -10.84 11.87
CA ARG A 146 2.27 -11.31 13.27
C ARG A 146 1.81 -10.30 14.31
N SER A 147 1.60 -9.03 13.96
CA SER A 147 1.22 -7.98 14.93
C SER A 147 -0.18 -8.15 15.55
N ASP A 148 -0.81 -9.31 15.40
CA ASP A 148 -2.00 -9.78 16.14
C ASP A 148 -1.66 -10.35 17.53
N VAL A 149 -0.45 -10.17 18.06
CA VAL A 149 -0.25 -10.34 19.50
C VAL A 149 -0.47 -8.98 20.14
N ALA A 150 -1.66 -8.79 20.68
CA ALA A 150 -2.00 -7.71 21.61
C ALA A 150 -0.80 -7.39 22.51
N VAL A 151 -0.36 -6.15 22.49
CA VAL A 151 0.37 -5.59 23.62
C VAL A 151 -0.67 -4.84 24.43
N GLU A 152 -0.82 -5.35 25.65
CA GLU A 152 -1.71 -4.99 26.76
C GLU A 152 -2.06 -3.51 26.92
#